data_AF-A0A6L4B410-F1
#
_entry.id   AF-A0A6L4B410-F1
#
_cell.length_a   1.000
_cell.length_b   1.000
_cell.length_c   1.000
_cell.angle_alpha   90.00
_cell.angle_beta   90.00
_cell.angle_gamma   90.00
#
_symmetry.space_group_name_H-M   'P 1'
#
loop_
_entity.id
_entity.type
_entity.pdbx_description
1 polymer ?
#
loop_
_entity_poly.entity_id
_entity_poly.type
_entity_poly.pdbx_seq_one_letter_code
_entity_poly.pdbx_strand_id
1 'polypeptide(L)'
;MSSTPSGPSDVFIHEAALCESRQLGVGTRVWAFAHILPGARIGRDCNVCDHVFIENQVVVGDRVTIKCGVQLWDGLEVGDDVFIGPNATFCNDRMPRSKCYPEAYLPTRIQAGASIGANATVLPGLTIGRNAMVGAGAVVTRSVPPNAIVVGNPARIVGYVDTVDQASAAASASAQVPAAQGGVQLFRMPLIKDMRGDLTVGEFGRSLPFTPLRYFMIMNVPSQEVRGEHAHKECEQFLVCVRGRCQVMTDDGHLRQEFTLDDPTLGLYLPPMTWGVQYRYSPDTMLLVFASHYYDADDYIRDYQLFLDEVASRAATGQ
;
A
#
# COMPACT_ATOMS: atom_id res chain seq x y z
N MET A 1 -22.03 39.24 17.21
CA MET A 1 -22.30 38.71 15.86
C MET A 1 -20.95 38.49 15.20
N SER A 2 -20.56 37.22 15.11
CA SER A 2 -19.28 36.77 14.55
C SER A 2 -19.30 36.98 13.03
N SER A 3 -18.45 37.85 12.51
CA SER A 3 -18.21 37.98 11.08
C SER A 3 -17.19 36.92 10.65
N THR A 4 -17.67 35.83 10.09
CA THR A 4 -16.87 34.89 9.30
C THR A 4 -16.23 35.64 8.12
N PRO A 5 -14.90 35.60 7.90
CA PRO A 5 -14.33 36.13 6.67
C PRO A 5 -14.64 35.14 5.53
N SER A 6 -15.46 35.60 4.60
CA SER A 6 -15.81 34.92 3.35
C SER A 6 -14.91 35.43 2.21
N GLY A 7 -13.99 34.59 1.75
CA GLY A 7 -13.19 34.78 0.53
C GLY A 7 -12.08 33.71 0.43
N PRO A 8 -11.65 33.28 -0.77
CA PRO A 8 -10.49 32.41 -0.90
C PRO A 8 -9.28 33.18 -0.37
N SER A 9 -8.64 32.69 0.69
CA SER A 9 -7.47 33.32 1.28
C SER A 9 -6.33 33.32 0.27
N ASP A 10 -5.80 34.50 -0.07
CA ASP A 10 -4.62 34.67 -0.93
C ASP A 10 -3.42 33.82 -0.45
N VAL A 11 -2.44 33.62 -1.34
CA VAL A 11 -1.17 33.00 -0.97
C VAL A 11 -0.48 33.83 0.12
N PHE A 12 -0.07 33.19 1.21
CA PHE A 12 0.70 33.82 2.27
C PHE A 12 2.17 33.42 2.14
N ILE A 13 3.06 34.41 2.10
CA ILE A 13 4.51 34.21 2.10
C ILE A 13 5.08 35.03 3.25
N HIS A 14 5.71 34.36 4.21
CA HIS A 14 6.37 35.01 5.34
C HIS A 14 7.52 35.90 4.87
N GLU A 15 7.75 37.05 5.52
CA GLU A 15 8.78 38.04 5.13
C GLU A 15 10.21 37.48 5.09
N ALA A 16 10.48 36.50 5.95
CA ALA A 16 11.77 35.80 6.03
C ALA A 16 11.88 34.57 5.10
N ALA A 17 10.88 34.30 4.27
CA ALA A 17 10.95 33.24 3.25
C ALA A 17 11.54 33.78 1.94
N LEU A 18 12.34 32.96 1.24
CA LEU A 18 12.81 33.25 -0.10
C LEU A 18 11.96 32.47 -1.11
N CYS A 19 10.83 33.04 -1.52
CA CYS A 19 9.95 32.43 -2.51
C CYS A 19 10.11 33.11 -3.87
N GLU A 20 10.75 32.43 -4.81
CA GLU A 20 11.00 32.94 -6.16
C GLU A 20 9.97 32.43 -7.18
N SER A 21 9.27 31.33 -6.88
CA SER A 21 8.18 30.80 -7.73
C SER A 21 6.96 31.72 -7.73
N ARG A 22 6.30 31.80 -8.89
CA ARG A 22 5.01 32.48 -9.09
C ARG A 22 3.84 31.50 -9.23
N GLN A 23 4.09 30.20 -9.08
CA GLN A 23 3.13 29.13 -9.32
C GLN A 23 2.69 28.49 -8.00
N LEU A 24 2.04 29.28 -7.16
CA LEU A 24 1.48 28.85 -5.88
C LEU A 24 -0.05 28.99 -5.93
N GLY A 25 -0.77 27.93 -5.60
CA GLY A 25 -2.23 27.95 -5.52
C GLY A 25 -2.75 28.74 -4.31
N VAL A 26 -3.95 29.30 -4.46
CA VAL A 26 -4.71 29.99 -3.39
C VAL A 26 -4.74 29.17 -2.10
N GLY A 27 -4.65 29.85 -0.96
CA GLY A 27 -4.66 29.24 0.38
C GLY A 27 -3.31 28.66 0.81
N THR A 28 -2.33 28.56 -0.10
CA THR A 28 -1.00 28.06 0.25
C THR A 28 -0.24 29.03 1.14
N ARG A 29 0.40 28.49 2.18
CA ARG A 29 1.18 29.23 3.17
C ARG A 29 2.64 28.79 3.11
N VAL A 30 3.55 29.76 3.00
CA VAL A 30 5.00 29.59 3.02
C VAL A 30 5.56 30.29 4.25
N TRP A 31 6.19 29.53 5.15
CA TRP A 31 6.70 30.01 6.43
C TRP A 31 8.18 30.42 6.39
N ALA A 32 8.69 30.93 7.51
CA ALA A 32 10.00 31.56 7.61
C ALA A 32 11.14 30.63 7.15
N PHE A 33 12.14 31.21 6.48
CA PHE A 33 13.35 30.50 6.04
C PHE A 33 13.11 29.35 5.05
N ALA A 34 11.91 29.19 4.51
CA ALA A 34 11.69 28.35 3.35
C ALA A 34 12.32 28.99 2.11
N HIS A 35 12.87 28.18 1.21
CA HIS A 35 13.41 28.62 -0.09
C HIS A 35 12.81 27.80 -1.22
N ILE A 36 12.10 28.47 -2.13
CA ILE A 36 11.36 27.86 -3.23
C ILE A 36 11.85 28.46 -4.55
N LEU A 37 12.46 27.64 -5.41
CA LEU A 37 13.03 28.08 -6.67
C LEU A 37 11.96 28.42 -7.74
N PRO A 38 12.29 29.26 -8.75
CA PRO A 38 11.31 29.80 -9.72
C PRO A 38 10.49 28.75 -10.47
N GLY A 39 11.05 27.56 -10.75
CA GLY A 39 10.39 26.51 -11.52
C GLY A 39 9.33 25.72 -10.75
N ALA A 40 9.38 25.73 -9.42
CA ALA A 40 8.52 24.91 -8.57
C ALA A 40 7.03 25.21 -8.79
N ARG A 41 6.19 24.17 -8.79
CA ARG A 41 4.72 24.28 -8.88
C ARG A 41 4.08 23.72 -7.62
N ILE A 42 3.29 24.53 -6.92
CA ILE A 42 2.63 24.15 -5.67
C ILE A 42 1.14 24.44 -5.80
N GLY A 43 0.31 23.44 -5.50
CA GLY A 43 -1.14 23.54 -5.52
C GLY A 43 -1.74 24.47 -4.48
N ARG A 44 -3.04 24.33 -4.27
CA ARG A 44 -3.87 25.11 -3.35
C ARG A 44 -3.82 24.55 -1.94
N ASP A 45 -4.06 25.41 -0.96
CA ASP A 45 -4.23 25.04 0.45
C ASP A 45 -3.05 24.23 1.04
N CYS A 46 -1.84 24.41 0.50
CA CYS A 46 -0.64 23.75 0.99
C CYS A 46 -0.05 24.48 2.20
N ASN A 47 0.75 23.75 2.99
CA ASN A 47 1.47 24.31 4.13
C ASN A 47 2.96 23.96 4.04
N VAL A 48 3.77 24.92 3.62
CA VAL A 48 5.24 24.80 3.48
C VAL A 48 5.91 25.39 4.70
N CYS A 49 6.24 24.55 5.68
CA CYS A 49 6.81 24.95 6.97
C CYS A 49 8.26 25.46 6.87
N ASP A 50 8.77 25.92 8.01
CA ASP A 50 10.07 26.56 8.14
C ASP A 50 11.22 25.68 7.63
N HIS A 51 12.24 26.32 7.03
CA HIS A 51 13.44 25.65 6.53
C HIS A 51 13.18 24.54 5.49
N VAL A 52 12.05 24.59 4.78
CA VAL A 52 11.82 23.73 3.61
C VAL A 52 12.56 24.29 2.39
N PHE A 53 13.18 23.41 1.61
CA PHE A 53 13.80 23.76 0.32
C PHE A 53 13.08 23.03 -0.82
N ILE A 54 12.76 23.73 -1.92
CA ILE A 54 12.07 23.16 -3.09
C ILE A 54 12.75 23.62 -4.38
N GLU A 55 13.21 22.67 -5.20
CA GLU A 55 13.87 22.94 -6.49
C GLU A 55 12.89 23.21 -7.66
N ASN A 56 13.44 23.37 -8.87
CA ASN A 56 12.71 23.84 -10.05
C ASN A 56 11.78 22.79 -10.65
N GLN A 57 12.19 21.53 -10.68
CA GLN A 57 11.46 20.44 -11.30
C GLN A 57 10.64 19.66 -10.26
N VAL A 58 9.99 20.38 -9.35
CA VAL A 58 9.12 19.82 -8.33
C VAL A 58 7.68 20.22 -8.59
N VAL A 59 6.78 19.23 -8.49
CA VAL A 59 5.33 19.45 -8.52
C VAL A 59 4.74 18.98 -7.21
N VAL A 60 3.98 19.85 -6.56
CA VAL A 60 3.22 19.56 -5.35
C VAL A 60 1.74 19.82 -5.65
N GLY A 61 0.90 18.82 -5.40
CA GLY A 61 -0.55 18.89 -5.54
C GLY A 61 -1.22 19.82 -4.52
N ASP A 62 -2.51 19.63 -4.32
CA ASP A 62 -3.33 20.43 -3.41
C ASP A 62 -3.34 19.83 -1.99
N ARG A 63 -3.54 20.69 -0.98
CA ARG A 63 -3.72 20.30 0.44
C ARG A 63 -2.54 19.51 1.03
N VAL A 64 -1.35 19.71 0.49
CA VAL A 64 -0.12 19.04 0.94
C VAL A 64 0.46 19.76 2.16
N THR A 65 0.87 19.00 3.18
CA THR A 65 1.63 19.52 4.31
C THR A 65 3.08 19.08 4.23
N ILE A 66 4.00 20.04 4.21
CA ILE A 66 5.45 19.80 4.21
C ILE A 66 6.02 20.39 5.49
N LYS A 67 6.41 19.52 6.42
CA LYS A 67 6.98 19.94 7.71
C LYS A 67 8.44 20.38 7.59
N CYS A 68 8.93 21.00 8.66
CA CYS A 68 10.23 21.66 8.68
C CYS A 68 11.39 20.72 8.31
N GLY A 69 12.44 21.30 7.71
CA GLY A 69 13.70 20.60 7.43
C GLY A 69 13.64 19.59 6.29
N VAL A 70 12.62 19.66 5.44
CA VAL A 70 12.45 18.81 4.24
C VAL A 70 13.07 19.50 3.03
N GLN A 71 13.74 18.72 2.17
CA GLN A 71 14.24 19.17 0.86
C GLN A 71 13.56 18.36 -0.24
N LEU A 72 12.89 19.05 -1.17
CA LEU A 72 12.29 18.47 -2.36
C LEU A 72 13.19 18.78 -3.57
N TRP A 73 13.87 17.74 -4.07
CA TRP A 73 14.80 17.85 -5.19
C TRP A 73 14.11 17.71 -6.54
N ASP A 74 14.79 18.15 -7.60
CA ASP A 74 14.36 18.02 -8.99
C ASP A 74 13.93 16.57 -9.32
N GLY A 75 12.77 16.43 -9.96
CA GLY A 75 12.17 15.15 -10.35
C GLY A 75 11.17 14.59 -9.33
N LEU A 76 10.90 15.29 -8.23
CA LEU A 76 9.90 14.87 -7.24
C LEU A 76 8.49 15.36 -7.62
N GLU A 77 7.55 14.42 -7.66
CA GLU A 77 6.13 14.69 -7.83
C GLU A 77 5.36 14.24 -6.60
N VAL A 78 4.64 15.17 -5.97
CA VAL A 78 3.85 14.97 -4.76
C VAL A 78 2.38 15.19 -5.10
N GLY A 79 1.55 14.17 -4.92
CA GLY A 79 0.11 14.22 -5.14
C GLY A 79 -0.64 14.95 -4.04
N ASP A 80 -1.95 15.12 -4.24
CA ASP A 80 -2.83 15.82 -3.31
C ASP A 80 -2.89 15.13 -1.93
N ASP A 81 -3.21 15.91 -0.89
CA ASP A 81 -3.47 15.40 0.47
C ASP A 81 -2.29 14.64 1.10
N VAL A 82 -1.08 14.78 0.55
CA VAL A 82 0.13 14.16 1.09
C VAL A 82 0.57 14.87 2.36
N PHE A 83 1.00 14.07 3.35
CA PHE A 83 1.70 14.57 4.53
C PHE A 83 3.18 14.19 4.48
N ILE A 84 4.07 15.17 4.54
CA ILE A 84 5.52 14.96 4.65
C ILE A 84 5.97 15.43 6.04
N GLY A 85 6.35 14.47 6.88
CA GLY A 85 6.81 14.67 8.25
C GLY A 85 8.13 15.44 8.35
N PRO A 86 8.44 15.99 9.53
CA PRO A 86 9.62 16.84 9.72
C PRO A 86 10.89 16.03 9.45
N ASN A 87 11.85 16.67 8.79
CA ASN A 87 13.14 16.08 8.39
C ASN A 87 13.03 14.82 7.51
N ALA A 88 11.88 14.55 6.90
CA ALA A 88 11.82 13.52 5.85
C ALA A 88 12.78 13.91 4.71
N THR A 89 13.58 12.95 4.28
CA THR A 89 14.68 13.15 3.33
C THR A 89 14.40 12.41 2.04
N PHE A 90 14.49 13.12 0.92
CA PHE A 90 14.39 12.55 -0.42
C PHE A 90 15.76 12.56 -1.10
N CYS A 91 15.97 11.63 -2.02
CA CYS A 91 17.16 11.57 -2.87
C CYS A 91 16.73 11.46 -4.34
N ASN A 92 17.55 11.95 -5.27
CA ASN A 92 17.29 11.90 -6.71
C ASN A 92 18.42 11.21 -7.53
N ASP A 93 19.61 11.04 -6.94
CA ASP A 93 20.74 10.28 -7.49
C ASP A 93 20.99 9.01 -6.67
N ARG A 94 21.06 7.86 -7.35
CA ARG A 94 21.29 6.55 -6.71
C ARG A 94 22.74 6.34 -6.31
N MET A 95 23.69 6.93 -7.03
CA MET A 95 25.12 6.77 -6.86
C MET A 95 25.82 8.13 -6.88
N PRO A 96 25.48 9.04 -5.95
CA PRO A 96 25.96 10.41 -5.99
C PRO A 96 27.48 10.49 -5.86
N ARG A 97 28.10 11.28 -6.72
CA ARG A 97 29.53 11.61 -6.67
C ARG A 97 29.73 13.08 -7.01
N SER A 98 30.51 13.79 -6.20
CA SER A 98 30.74 15.23 -6.39
C SER A 98 31.24 15.55 -7.80
N LYS A 99 30.61 16.53 -8.47
CA LYS A 99 30.90 16.97 -9.85
C LYS A 99 30.71 15.90 -10.92
N CYS A 100 29.99 14.82 -10.59
CA CYS A 100 29.51 13.85 -11.56
C CYS A 100 27.99 13.94 -11.56
N TYR A 101 27.41 14.30 -12.69
CA TYR A 101 25.98 14.50 -12.83
C TYR A 101 25.41 13.42 -13.75
N PRO A 102 24.29 12.77 -13.38
CA PRO A 102 23.62 11.85 -14.29
C PRO A 102 23.02 12.61 -15.48
N GLU A 103 22.77 11.91 -16.59
CA GLU A 103 22.06 12.50 -17.73
C GLU A 103 20.64 12.96 -17.36
N ALA A 104 19.99 12.22 -16.45
CA ALA A 104 18.71 12.56 -15.85
C ALA A 104 18.63 12.05 -14.41
N TYR A 105 18.01 12.83 -13.53
CA TYR A 105 17.69 12.41 -12.17
C TYR A 105 16.52 11.43 -12.15
N LEU A 106 16.52 10.51 -11.18
CA LEU A 106 15.48 9.49 -11.06
C LEU A 106 14.20 10.11 -10.47
N PRO A 107 13.06 10.07 -11.18
CA PRO A 107 11.84 10.67 -10.69
C PRO A 107 11.25 9.86 -9.53
N THR A 108 10.90 10.55 -8.45
CA THR A 108 10.23 9.94 -7.29
C THR A 108 8.80 10.45 -7.25
N ARG A 109 7.84 9.55 -7.04
CA ARG A 109 6.40 9.86 -7.05
C ARG A 109 5.80 9.54 -5.68
N ILE A 110 5.24 10.53 -5.01
CA ILE A 110 4.46 10.35 -3.79
C ILE A 110 3.00 10.52 -4.19
N GLN A 111 2.25 9.44 -4.26
CA GLN A 111 0.85 9.47 -4.69
C GLN A 111 -0.05 10.07 -3.60
N ALA A 112 -1.25 10.48 -4.02
CA ALA A 112 -2.18 11.22 -3.17
C ALA A 112 -2.52 10.50 -1.85
N GLY A 113 -2.69 11.28 -0.78
CA GLY A 113 -3.02 10.79 0.57
C GLY A 113 -1.91 10.03 1.28
N ALA A 114 -0.75 9.80 0.63
CA ALA A 114 0.37 9.13 1.29
C ALA A 114 0.94 9.97 2.45
N SER A 115 1.44 9.30 3.47
CA SER A 115 2.05 9.93 4.65
C SER A 115 3.49 9.45 4.83
N ILE A 116 4.42 10.39 4.82
CA ILE A 116 5.84 10.16 5.04
C ILE A 116 6.19 10.55 6.47
N GLY A 117 6.57 9.56 7.29
CA GLY A 117 6.89 9.76 8.69
C GLY A 117 8.11 10.66 8.92
N ALA A 118 8.17 11.23 10.12
CA ALA A 118 9.28 12.08 10.53
C ALA A 118 10.64 11.38 10.34
N ASN A 119 11.62 12.09 9.80
CA ASN A 119 12.98 11.61 9.59
C ASN A 119 13.09 10.31 8.75
N ALA A 120 12.08 9.98 7.95
CA ALA A 120 12.17 8.88 6.99
C ALA A 120 13.08 9.28 5.81
N THR A 121 13.73 8.30 5.19
CA THR A 121 14.57 8.48 4.00
C THR A 121 13.98 7.70 2.83
N VAL A 122 13.69 8.39 1.73
CA VAL A 122 13.17 7.78 0.49
C VAL A 122 14.25 7.79 -0.58
N LEU A 123 14.68 6.59 -1.00
CA LEU A 123 15.66 6.45 -2.08
C LEU A 123 15.11 6.94 -3.43
N PRO A 124 15.99 7.26 -4.40
CA PRO A 124 15.58 7.80 -5.69
C PRO A 124 14.82 6.80 -6.57
N GLY A 125 13.92 7.30 -7.41
CA GLY A 125 13.26 6.50 -8.45
C GLY A 125 12.12 5.62 -7.91
N LEU A 126 11.57 5.96 -6.75
CA LEU A 126 10.57 5.15 -6.07
C LEU A 126 9.17 5.76 -6.19
N THR A 127 8.16 4.89 -6.16
CA THR A 127 6.76 5.32 -6.02
C THR A 127 6.28 4.97 -4.62
N ILE A 128 5.71 5.93 -3.90
CA ILE A 128 4.97 5.72 -2.66
C ILE A 128 3.49 5.75 -3.03
N GLY A 129 2.82 4.62 -2.88
CA GLY A 129 1.45 4.40 -3.33
C GLY A 129 0.42 5.25 -2.59
N ARG A 130 -0.75 5.43 -3.22
CA ARG A 130 -1.89 6.17 -2.65
C ARG A 130 -2.18 5.70 -1.22
N ASN A 131 -2.38 6.64 -0.30
CA ASN A 131 -2.66 6.39 1.12
C ASN A 131 -1.61 5.53 1.86
N ALA A 132 -0.43 5.26 1.28
CA ALA A 132 0.61 4.50 1.95
C ALA A 132 1.15 5.27 3.17
N MET A 133 1.58 4.54 4.19
CA MET A 133 2.13 5.08 5.43
C MET A 133 3.57 4.64 5.59
N VAL A 134 4.51 5.58 5.42
CA VAL A 134 5.92 5.35 5.75
C VAL A 134 6.14 5.76 7.20
N GLY A 135 6.54 4.81 8.05
CA GLY A 135 6.81 5.06 9.46
C GLY A 135 8.01 5.99 9.68
N ALA A 136 8.03 6.64 10.84
CA ALA A 136 9.13 7.52 11.23
C ALA A 136 10.47 6.77 11.20
N GLY A 137 11.52 7.43 10.69
CA GLY A 137 12.88 6.86 10.60
C GLY A 137 13.04 5.71 9.60
N ALA A 138 12.03 5.37 8.80
CA ALA A 138 12.12 4.29 7.82
C ALA A 138 13.09 4.63 6.68
N VAL A 139 13.84 3.64 6.18
CA VAL A 139 14.70 3.79 5.00
C VAL A 139 14.07 3.02 3.84
N VAL A 140 13.33 3.74 3.00
CA VAL A 140 12.54 3.18 1.90
C VAL A 140 13.45 2.89 0.71
N THR A 141 13.68 1.61 0.43
CA THR A 141 14.59 1.15 -0.62
C THR A 141 13.91 0.59 -1.87
N ARG A 142 12.59 0.42 -1.83
CA ARG A 142 11.73 -0.10 -2.89
C ARG A 142 10.41 0.68 -2.89
N SER A 143 9.68 0.68 -4.01
CA SER A 143 8.36 1.29 -4.09
C SER A 143 7.43 0.70 -3.04
N VAL A 144 6.54 1.54 -2.48
CA VAL A 144 5.59 1.16 -1.43
C VAL A 144 4.20 1.02 -2.08
N PRO A 145 3.53 -0.13 -1.96
CA PRO A 145 2.20 -0.34 -2.53
C PRO A 145 1.15 0.61 -1.93
N PRO A 146 0.03 0.86 -2.64
CA PRO A 146 -1.09 1.61 -2.10
C PRO A 146 -1.55 1.05 -0.75
N ASN A 147 -1.84 1.95 0.18
CA ASN A 147 -2.30 1.66 1.54
C ASN A 147 -1.34 0.84 2.41
N ALA A 148 -0.15 0.48 1.94
CA ALA A 148 0.80 -0.29 2.73
C ALA A 148 1.41 0.55 3.85
N ILE A 149 1.66 -0.07 5.00
CA ILE A 149 2.38 0.52 6.14
C ILE A 149 3.79 -0.07 6.14
N VAL A 150 4.81 0.76 5.98
CA VAL A 150 6.22 0.34 5.98
C VAL A 150 7.02 0.96 7.11
N VAL A 151 7.88 0.18 7.77
CA VAL A 151 8.75 0.65 8.86
C VAL A 151 10.15 0.04 8.81
N GLY A 152 11.11 0.66 9.49
CA GLY A 152 12.44 0.11 9.72
C GLY A 152 13.49 0.48 8.67
N ASN A 153 14.71 -0.01 8.87
CA ASN A 153 15.84 0.18 7.97
C ASN A 153 16.48 -1.19 7.65
N PRO A 154 16.38 -1.67 6.40
CA PRO A 154 15.55 -1.14 5.32
C PRO A 154 14.04 -1.31 5.59
N ALA A 155 13.19 -0.47 5.00
CA ALA A 155 11.75 -0.42 5.27
C ALA A 155 11.03 -1.70 4.81
N ARG A 156 10.10 -2.22 5.62
CA ARG A 156 9.34 -3.45 5.36
C ARG A 156 7.87 -3.25 5.62
N ILE A 157 7.03 -3.90 4.82
CA ILE A 157 5.57 -3.89 5.00
C ILE A 157 5.22 -4.62 6.30
N VAL A 158 4.51 -3.93 7.18
CA VAL A 158 4.05 -4.42 8.49
C VAL A 158 2.54 -4.43 8.64
N GLY A 159 1.81 -4.03 7.61
CA GLY A 159 0.36 -3.98 7.60
C GLY A 159 -0.14 -3.11 6.45
N TYR A 160 -1.45 -2.93 6.42
CA TYR A 160 -2.14 -2.03 5.52
C TYR A 160 -3.07 -1.12 6.33
N VAL A 161 -3.24 0.12 5.87
CA VAL A 161 -4.12 1.12 6.49
C VAL A 161 -5.56 0.61 6.47
N ASP A 162 -6.35 0.96 7.49
CA ASP A 162 -7.78 0.59 7.64
C ASP A 162 -8.09 -0.90 7.46
N THR A 163 -7.15 -1.76 7.86
CA THR A 163 -7.31 -3.22 7.75
C THR A 163 -7.86 -3.80 9.04
N VAL A 164 -8.95 -4.54 8.93
CA VAL A 164 -9.52 -5.27 10.06
C VAL A 164 -8.77 -6.59 10.22
N ASP A 165 -8.06 -6.75 11.32
CA ASP A 165 -7.44 -8.03 11.68
C ASP A 165 -8.53 -9.04 12.02
N GLN A 166 -8.69 -10.05 11.17
CA GLN A 166 -9.55 -11.20 11.42
C GLN A 166 -8.73 -12.25 12.18
N ALA A 167 -8.24 -11.86 13.35
CA ALA A 167 -7.46 -12.72 14.23
C ALA A 167 -8.25 -14.00 14.51
N SER A 168 -7.86 -15.11 13.86
CA SER A 168 -8.36 -16.47 14.01
C SER A 168 -9.80 -16.61 14.53
N ALA A 169 -10.76 -15.89 13.93
CA ALA A 169 -12.19 -15.98 14.27
C ALA A 169 -12.82 -17.37 13.96
N ALA A 170 -12.00 -18.40 13.80
CA ALA A 170 -12.34 -19.80 13.69
C ALA A 170 -12.46 -20.51 15.05
N ALA A 171 -12.95 -19.81 16.08
CA ALA A 171 -13.19 -20.35 17.42
C ALA A 171 -14.54 -21.09 17.57
N SER A 172 -15.38 -21.16 16.53
CA SER A 172 -16.59 -22.00 16.56
C SER A 172 -16.44 -23.19 15.62
N ALA A 173 -16.42 -24.38 16.22
CA ALA A 173 -16.51 -25.67 15.54
C ALA A 173 -17.89 -25.84 14.89
N SER A 174 -18.10 -25.23 13.72
CA SER A 174 -19.13 -25.59 12.76
C SER A 174 -18.83 -24.92 11.42
N ALA A 175 -19.15 -25.63 10.34
CA ALA A 175 -18.93 -25.23 8.95
C ALA A 175 -19.22 -23.74 8.68
N GLN A 176 -18.31 -23.11 7.93
CA GLN A 176 -18.35 -21.71 7.47
C GLN A 176 -18.34 -20.68 8.62
N VAL A 177 -17.18 -20.07 8.85
CA VAL A 177 -17.12 -18.77 9.55
C VAL A 177 -17.95 -17.80 8.71
N PRO A 178 -18.81 -16.94 9.30
CA PRO A 178 -19.67 -16.04 8.54
C PRO A 178 -18.87 -15.33 7.44
N ALA A 179 -19.40 -15.34 6.22
CA ALA A 179 -18.79 -14.66 5.10
C ALA A 179 -18.40 -13.26 5.53
N ALA A 180 -17.11 -12.95 5.44
CA ALA A 180 -16.72 -11.57 5.51
C ALA A 180 -17.43 -10.83 4.36
N GLN A 181 -17.79 -9.57 4.57
CA GLN A 181 -18.17 -8.68 3.47
C GLN A 181 -17.15 -8.83 2.33
N GLY A 182 -17.63 -8.95 1.09
CA GLY A 182 -16.78 -9.22 -0.09
C GLY A 182 -16.66 -10.70 -0.50
N GLY A 183 -17.30 -11.63 0.21
CA GLY A 183 -17.37 -13.05 -0.19
C GLY A 183 -16.15 -13.89 0.18
N VAL A 184 -15.09 -13.26 0.71
CA VAL A 184 -13.93 -13.92 1.32
C VAL A 184 -14.39 -14.73 2.55
N GLN A 185 -13.95 -15.98 2.64
CA GLN A 185 -14.43 -16.92 3.67
C GLN A 185 -13.31 -17.79 4.23
N LEU A 186 -13.33 -17.99 5.55
CA LEU A 186 -12.49 -18.97 6.23
C LEU A 186 -13.22 -20.32 6.35
N PHE A 187 -12.51 -21.38 5.99
CA PHE A 187 -12.95 -22.76 6.06
C PHE A 187 -12.05 -23.52 7.03
N ARG A 188 -12.65 -24.18 8.02
CA ARG A 188 -11.93 -25.14 8.87
C ARG A 188 -12.24 -26.55 8.41
N MET A 189 -11.20 -27.21 7.89
CA MET A 189 -11.23 -28.61 7.48
C MET A 189 -11.20 -29.53 8.71
N PRO A 190 -11.87 -30.70 8.67
CA PRO A 190 -11.80 -31.69 9.74
C PRO A 190 -10.35 -32.08 10.09
N LEU A 191 -10.10 -32.34 11.37
CA LEU A 191 -8.84 -32.86 11.87
C LEU A 191 -9.10 -34.18 12.59
N ILE A 192 -8.57 -35.26 12.06
CA ILE A 192 -8.63 -36.59 12.63
C ILE A 192 -7.27 -36.87 13.25
N LYS A 193 -7.23 -37.17 14.54
CA LYS A 193 -6.01 -37.51 15.28
C LYS A 193 -6.09 -38.95 15.77
N ASP A 194 -5.07 -39.74 15.45
CA ASP A 194 -4.90 -41.07 16.03
C ASP A 194 -3.40 -41.37 16.32
N MET A 195 -3.10 -42.55 16.87
CA MET A 195 -1.73 -42.91 17.26
C MET A 195 -0.73 -42.98 16.09
N ARG A 196 -1.20 -42.97 14.85
CA ARG A 196 -0.38 -42.96 13.61
C ARG A 196 -0.09 -41.54 13.13
N GLY A 197 -0.78 -40.53 13.67
CA GLY A 197 -0.58 -39.12 13.35
C GLY A 197 -1.88 -38.35 13.16
N ASP A 198 -1.74 -37.18 12.54
CA ASP A 198 -2.83 -36.23 12.28
C ASP A 198 -3.17 -36.24 10.76
N LEU A 199 -4.46 -36.22 10.43
CA LEU A 199 -4.98 -36.15 9.07
C LEU A 199 -6.04 -35.05 8.96
N THR A 200 -5.92 -34.19 7.96
CA THR A 200 -6.96 -33.26 7.57
C THR A 200 -7.41 -33.51 6.12
N VAL A 201 -8.66 -33.19 5.81
CA VAL A 201 -9.27 -33.48 4.51
C VAL A 201 -10.21 -32.34 4.10
N GLY A 202 -10.17 -31.97 2.82
CA GLY A 202 -11.15 -31.08 2.20
C GLY A 202 -11.71 -31.73 0.94
N GLU A 203 -13.03 -31.68 0.77
CA GLU A 203 -13.73 -32.23 -0.39
C GLU A 203 -14.22 -31.10 -1.31
N PHE A 204 -13.67 -31.01 -2.52
CA PHE A 204 -14.11 -30.05 -3.53
C PHE A 204 -15.52 -30.35 -4.02
N GLY A 205 -16.31 -29.31 -4.25
CA GLY A 205 -17.73 -29.44 -4.63
C GLY A 205 -18.64 -29.99 -3.53
N ARG A 206 -18.12 -30.18 -2.31
CA ARG A 206 -18.89 -30.54 -1.11
C ARG A 206 -18.64 -29.57 0.02
N SER A 207 -17.46 -29.64 0.64
CA SER A 207 -17.08 -28.78 1.77
C SER A 207 -16.30 -27.54 1.34
N LEU A 208 -15.65 -27.59 0.18
CA LEU A 208 -14.89 -26.47 -0.39
C LEU A 208 -15.67 -25.84 -1.56
N PRO A 209 -15.54 -24.51 -1.78
CA PRO A 209 -16.49 -23.72 -2.56
C PRO A 209 -16.46 -23.95 -4.08
N PHE A 210 -15.40 -24.56 -4.62
CA PHE A 210 -15.27 -24.85 -6.06
C PHE A 210 -14.45 -26.13 -6.32
N THR A 211 -14.41 -26.57 -7.57
CA THR A 211 -13.54 -27.67 -8.03
C THR A 211 -12.34 -27.10 -8.78
N PRO A 212 -11.10 -27.30 -8.31
CA PRO A 212 -9.93 -26.68 -8.94
C PRO A 212 -9.56 -27.36 -10.25
N LEU A 213 -9.07 -26.55 -11.19
CA LEU A 213 -8.40 -27.03 -12.40
C LEU A 213 -6.87 -26.96 -12.27
N ARG A 214 -6.37 -26.26 -11.25
CA ARG A 214 -4.95 -26.03 -11.01
C ARG A 214 -4.64 -25.95 -9.53
N TYR A 215 -3.46 -26.44 -9.15
CA TYR A 215 -2.83 -26.10 -7.88
C TYR A 215 -1.43 -25.54 -8.13
N PHE A 216 -0.93 -24.75 -7.20
CA PHE A 216 0.47 -24.34 -7.15
C PHE A 216 0.90 -24.14 -5.69
N MET A 217 2.21 -24.08 -5.46
CA MET A 217 2.78 -23.91 -4.13
C MET A 217 3.76 -22.76 -4.10
N ILE A 218 3.68 -21.96 -3.04
CA ILE A 218 4.63 -20.89 -2.74
C ILE A 218 5.47 -21.36 -1.54
N MET A 219 6.77 -21.44 -1.74
CA MET A 219 7.74 -21.97 -0.77
C MET A 219 9.04 -21.17 -0.84
N ASN A 220 9.86 -21.24 0.22
CA ASN A 220 11.17 -20.57 0.30
C ASN A 220 11.09 -19.06 0.00
N VAL A 221 10.01 -18.42 0.43
CA VAL A 221 9.86 -16.96 0.30
C VAL A 221 10.74 -16.33 1.38
N PRO A 222 11.70 -15.46 1.02
CA PRO A 222 12.43 -14.71 2.03
C PRO A 222 11.42 -13.95 2.89
N SER A 223 11.54 -13.98 4.21
CA SER A 223 10.54 -13.42 5.15
C SER A 223 10.21 -11.94 4.95
N GLN A 224 11.03 -11.24 4.16
CA GLN A 224 10.94 -9.84 3.82
C GLN A 224 10.20 -9.56 2.51
N GLU A 225 9.92 -10.59 1.71
CA GLU A 225 9.26 -10.44 0.41
C GLU A 225 7.74 -10.47 0.55
N VAL A 226 7.08 -9.68 -0.29
CA VAL A 226 5.64 -9.65 -0.46
C VAL A 226 5.31 -10.39 -1.76
N ARG A 227 4.24 -11.17 -1.75
CA ARG A 227 3.73 -11.95 -2.88
C ARG A 227 2.26 -11.56 -3.10
N GLY A 228 1.74 -11.85 -4.30
CA GLY A 228 0.39 -11.46 -4.66
C GLY A 228 0.40 -10.10 -5.34
N GLU A 229 -0.24 -9.11 -4.71
CA GLU A 229 -0.41 -7.75 -5.22
C GLU A 229 -1.17 -7.73 -6.55
N HIS A 230 -2.27 -8.47 -6.59
CA HIS A 230 -3.18 -8.52 -7.72
C HIS A 230 -4.57 -8.99 -7.31
N ALA A 231 -5.54 -8.72 -8.18
CA ALA A 231 -6.82 -9.40 -8.22
C ALA A 231 -6.93 -10.29 -9.48
N HIS A 232 -7.88 -11.22 -9.46
CA HIS A 232 -8.27 -12.03 -10.61
C HIS A 232 -9.65 -11.59 -11.12
N LYS A 233 -9.87 -11.54 -12.43
CA LYS A 233 -11.19 -11.15 -13.00
C LYS A 233 -12.22 -12.26 -12.82
N GLU A 234 -11.78 -13.52 -12.99
CA GLU A 234 -12.61 -14.73 -13.01
C GLU A 234 -12.08 -15.84 -12.11
N CYS A 235 -10.77 -15.97 -11.92
CA CYS A 235 -10.21 -17.07 -11.14
C CYS A 235 -10.52 -16.94 -9.63
N GLU A 236 -11.15 -17.97 -9.08
CA GLU A 236 -11.26 -18.19 -7.64
C GLU A 236 -9.99 -18.83 -7.10
N GLN A 237 -9.67 -18.53 -5.83
CA GLN A 237 -8.52 -19.13 -5.14
C GLN A 237 -8.90 -19.68 -3.78
N PHE A 238 -8.24 -20.76 -3.37
CA PHE A 238 -8.34 -21.33 -2.03
C PHE A 238 -6.94 -21.58 -1.48
N LEU A 239 -6.57 -20.85 -0.43
CA LEU A 239 -5.23 -20.79 0.15
C LEU A 239 -5.17 -21.63 1.42
N VAL A 240 -4.18 -22.51 1.54
CA VAL A 240 -3.91 -23.31 2.75
C VAL A 240 -2.42 -23.23 3.07
N CYS A 241 -2.08 -22.73 4.26
CA CYS A 241 -0.70 -22.76 4.75
C CYS A 241 -0.42 -24.14 5.37
N VAL A 242 0.08 -25.07 4.56
CA VAL A 242 0.27 -26.48 4.97
C VAL A 242 1.44 -26.67 5.93
N ARG A 243 2.33 -25.68 6.02
CA ARG A 243 3.43 -25.60 6.98
C ARG A 243 3.83 -24.15 7.20
N GLY A 244 4.30 -23.83 8.39
CA GLY A 244 4.77 -22.50 8.75
C GLY A 244 3.61 -21.52 8.93
N ARG A 245 3.84 -20.24 8.64
CA ARG A 245 2.86 -19.17 8.82
C ARG A 245 3.01 -18.10 7.76
N CYS A 246 1.89 -17.60 7.26
CA CYS A 246 1.87 -16.33 6.51
C CYS A 246 0.66 -15.48 6.90
N GLN A 247 0.71 -14.21 6.54
CA GLN A 247 -0.44 -13.30 6.54
C GLN A 247 -0.99 -13.19 5.12
N VAL A 248 -2.32 -13.15 5.00
CA VAL A 248 -3.02 -12.86 3.75
C VAL A 248 -3.89 -11.63 3.98
N MET A 249 -3.57 -10.53 3.30
CA MET A 249 -4.44 -9.37 3.20
C MET A 249 -5.34 -9.54 1.97
N THR A 250 -6.64 -9.32 2.17
CA THR A 250 -7.65 -9.32 1.11
C THR A 250 -8.35 -7.96 1.08
N ASP A 251 -8.74 -7.53 -0.11
CA ASP A 251 -9.43 -6.27 -0.34
C ASP A 251 -10.46 -6.45 -1.47
N ASP A 252 -11.72 -6.13 -1.19
CA ASP A 252 -12.83 -6.19 -2.15
C ASP A 252 -13.11 -4.85 -2.85
N GLY A 253 -12.26 -3.84 -2.61
CA GLY A 253 -12.40 -2.45 -3.05
C GLY A 253 -13.07 -1.53 -2.03
N HIS A 254 -13.66 -2.08 -0.96
CA HIS A 254 -14.38 -1.35 0.09
C HIS A 254 -13.91 -1.70 1.50
N LEU A 255 -13.65 -2.98 1.74
CA LEU A 255 -13.22 -3.54 3.01
C LEU A 255 -11.89 -4.27 2.82
N ARG A 256 -10.92 -3.89 3.64
CA ARG A 256 -9.64 -4.59 3.74
C ARG A 256 -9.58 -5.42 5.02
N GLN A 257 -9.16 -6.68 4.88
CA GLN A 257 -9.04 -7.62 5.99
C GLN A 257 -7.71 -8.32 5.94
N GLU A 258 -7.22 -8.74 7.10
CA GLU A 258 -6.01 -9.55 7.22
C GLU A 258 -6.30 -10.85 7.96
N PHE A 259 -5.76 -11.94 7.44
CA PHE A 259 -5.92 -13.29 7.97
C PHE A 259 -4.56 -13.94 8.20
N THR A 260 -4.38 -14.54 9.38
CA THR A 260 -3.25 -15.44 9.64
C THR A 260 -3.58 -16.86 9.20
N LEU A 261 -2.72 -17.44 8.36
CA LEU A 261 -2.73 -18.86 8.03
C LEU A 261 -1.50 -19.52 8.66
N ASP A 262 -1.69 -20.19 9.79
CA ASP A 262 -0.67 -20.93 10.56
C ASP A 262 -1.13 -22.32 11.03
N ASP A 263 -2.32 -22.74 10.58
CA ASP A 263 -2.93 -24.02 10.88
C ASP A 263 -3.30 -24.72 9.56
N PRO A 264 -2.78 -25.92 9.26
CA PRO A 264 -3.05 -26.63 8.00
C PRO A 264 -4.51 -27.06 7.85
N THR A 265 -5.32 -26.96 8.92
CA THR A 265 -6.77 -27.19 8.87
C THR A 265 -7.55 -25.93 8.48
N LEU A 266 -6.90 -24.77 8.39
CA LEU A 266 -7.50 -23.53 7.93
C LEU A 266 -7.23 -23.29 6.44
N GLY A 267 -8.29 -23.00 5.71
CA GLY A 267 -8.23 -22.54 4.33
C GLY A 267 -8.96 -21.21 4.16
N LEU A 268 -8.41 -20.34 3.32
CA LEU A 268 -8.99 -19.04 2.99
C LEU A 268 -9.44 -19.05 1.53
N TYR A 269 -10.73 -18.83 1.31
CA TYR A 269 -11.32 -18.67 -0.01
C TYR A 269 -11.32 -17.20 -0.42
N LEU A 270 -10.79 -16.94 -1.62
CA LEU A 270 -10.83 -15.65 -2.30
C LEU A 270 -11.69 -15.81 -3.56
N PRO A 271 -12.87 -15.17 -3.63
CA PRO A 271 -13.62 -15.08 -4.87
C PRO A 271 -12.89 -14.22 -5.92
N PRO A 272 -13.34 -14.23 -7.18
CA PRO A 272 -12.84 -13.29 -8.18
C PRO A 272 -13.08 -11.85 -7.72
N MET A 273 -12.33 -10.90 -8.28
CA MET A 273 -12.34 -9.50 -7.87
C MET A 273 -12.01 -9.28 -6.39
N THR A 274 -11.19 -10.16 -5.82
CA THR A 274 -10.53 -9.91 -4.53
C THR A 274 -9.05 -9.61 -4.79
N TRP A 275 -8.59 -8.44 -4.36
CA TRP A 275 -7.17 -8.13 -4.36
C TRP A 275 -6.48 -8.85 -3.20
N GLY A 276 -5.50 -9.70 -3.52
CA GLY A 276 -4.82 -10.55 -2.56
C GLY A 276 -3.33 -10.20 -2.41
N VAL A 277 -2.88 -10.09 -1.17
CA VAL A 277 -1.46 -9.96 -0.82
C VAL A 277 -1.09 -10.99 0.24
N GLN A 278 -0.01 -11.74 0.00
CA GLN A 278 0.53 -12.69 0.96
C GLN A 278 1.92 -12.25 1.40
N TYR A 279 2.15 -12.14 2.71
CA TYR A 279 3.38 -11.61 3.26
C TYR A 279 3.66 -12.14 4.67
N ARG A 280 4.75 -11.69 5.31
CA ARG A 280 5.18 -12.15 6.66
C ARG A 280 5.30 -13.68 6.75
N TYR A 281 5.91 -14.27 5.75
CA TYR A 281 6.21 -15.70 5.71
C TYR A 281 7.20 -16.09 6.81
N SER A 282 6.90 -17.13 7.58
CA SER A 282 7.91 -17.84 8.36
C SER A 282 8.89 -18.56 7.42
N PRO A 283 10.16 -18.79 7.83
CA PRO A 283 11.17 -19.41 6.96
C PRO A 283 10.78 -20.78 6.40
N ASP A 284 9.92 -21.53 7.08
CA ASP A 284 9.46 -22.86 6.71
C ASP A 284 8.09 -22.87 6.02
N THR A 285 7.59 -21.69 5.60
CA THR A 285 6.25 -21.58 5.03
C THR A 285 6.10 -22.36 3.72
N MET A 286 5.01 -23.13 3.64
CA MET A 286 4.51 -23.73 2.42
C MET A 286 3.04 -23.35 2.25
N LEU A 287 2.76 -22.45 1.31
CA LEU A 287 1.40 -22.03 0.98
C LEU A 287 0.93 -22.78 -0.27
N LEU A 288 -0.04 -23.67 -0.10
CA LEU A 288 -0.73 -24.38 -1.17
C LEU A 288 -1.92 -23.55 -1.64
N VAL A 289 -2.05 -23.37 -2.95
CA VAL A 289 -3.16 -22.63 -3.55
C VAL A 289 -3.85 -23.52 -4.57
N PHE A 290 -5.17 -23.66 -4.43
CA PHE A 290 -6.05 -24.21 -5.46
C PHE A 290 -6.68 -23.07 -6.25
N ALA A 291 -6.84 -23.24 -7.55
CA ALA A 291 -7.40 -22.24 -8.46
C ALA A 291 -8.48 -22.87 -9.34
N SER A 292 -9.61 -22.17 -9.52
CA SER A 292 -10.72 -22.67 -10.35
C SER A 292 -10.39 -22.69 -11.85
N HIS A 293 -9.40 -21.92 -12.28
CA HIS A 293 -8.99 -21.81 -13.68
C HIS A 293 -7.53 -22.26 -13.93
N TYR A 294 -7.25 -22.66 -15.18
CA TYR A 294 -5.88 -22.79 -15.68
C TYR A 294 -5.13 -21.44 -15.59
N TYR A 295 -3.81 -21.47 -15.79
CA TYR A 295 -3.06 -20.22 -15.82
C TYR A 295 -3.46 -19.38 -17.02
N ASP A 296 -3.93 -18.16 -16.76
CA ASP A 296 -4.15 -17.12 -17.76
C ASP A 296 -3.51 -15.82 -17.25
N ALA A 297 -2.64 -15.22 -18.07
CA ALA A 297 -1.97 -13.98 -17.72
C ALA A 297 -2.90 -12.77 -17.80
N ASP A 298 -3.94 -12.84 -18.65
CA ASP A 298 -4.87 -11.75 -18.94
C ASP A 298 -5.98 -11.63 -17.87
N ASP A 299 -6.13 -12.64 -17.03
CA ASP A 299 -7.03 -12.67 -15.87
C ASP A 299 -6.50 -11.81 -14.69
N TYR A 300 -5.22 -11.43 -14.70
CA TYR A 300 -4.60 -10.66 -13.62
C TYR A 300 -4.84 -9.15 -13.74
N ILE A 301 -5.28 -8.53 -12.64
CA ILE A 301 -5.27 -7.08 -12.44
C ILE A 301 -4.15 -6.76 -11.46
N ARG A 302 -3.04 -6.17 -11.94
CA ARG A 302 -1.84 -5.85 -11.12
C ARG A 302 -1.70 -4.37 -10.75
N ASP A 303 -2.60 -3.53 -11.24
CA ASP A 303 -2.69 -2.13 -10.86
C ASP A 303 -3.89 -1.95 -9.92
N TYR A 304 -3.63 -1.41 -8.73
CA TYR A 304 -4.66 -1.29 -7.70
C TYR A 304 -5.74 -0.27 -8.07
N GLN A 305 -5.41 0.80 -8.83
CA GLN A 305 -6.41 1.76 -9.27
C GLN A 305 -7.33 1.13 -10.32
N LEU A 306 -6.76 0.39 -11.28
CA LEU A 306 -7.53 -0.37 -12.26
C LEU A 306 -8.47 -1.39 -11.58
N PHE A 307 -8.01 -2.02 -10.50
CA PHE A 307 -8.85 -2.89 -9.68
C PHE A 307 -10.05 -2.14 -9.08
N LEU A 308 -9.83 -0.98 -8.45
CA LEU A 308 -10.91 -0.17 -7.89
C LEU A 308 -11.89 0.31 -8.96
N ASP A 309 -11.40 0.71 -10.13
CA ASP A 309 -12.22 1.17 -11.24
C ASP A 309 -13.11 0.02 -11.78
N GLU A 310 -12.57 -1.20 -11.87
CA GLU A 310 -13.30 -2.40 -12.27
C GLU A 310 -14.36 -2.81 -11.23
N VAL A 311 -14.03 -2.75 -9.92
CA VAL A 311 -15.01 -2.99 -8.84
C VAL A 311 -16.17 -1.99 -8.93
N ALA A 312 -15.88 -0.70 -9.11
CA ALA A 312 -16.90 0.33 -9.25
C ALA A 312 -17.77 0.13 -10.50
N SER A 313 -17.16 -0.30 -11.62
CA SER A 313 -17.85 -0.61 -12.86
C SER A 313 -18.84 -1.77 -12.70
N ARG A 314 -18.42 -2.88 -12.05
CA ARG A 314 -19.27 -4.05 -11.80
C ARG A 314 -20.44 -3.74 -10.85
N ALA A 315 -20.18 -2.96 -9.80
CA ALA A 315 -21.24 -2.48 -8.91
C ALA A 315 -22.29 -1.64 -9.66
N ALA A 316 -21.89 -0.86 -10.67
CA ALA A 316 -22.80 -0.07 -11.49
C ALA A 316 -23.60 -0.91 -12.51
N THR A 317 -23.05 -2.03 -12.99
CA THR A 317 -23.71 -2.91 -13.97
C THR A 317 -24.52 -4.06 -13.34
N GLY A 318 -24.40 -4.28 -12.03
CA GLY A 318 -25.13 -5.31 -11.29
C GLY A 318 -24.62 -6.73 -11.54
N GLN A 319 -23.34 -6.86 -11.90
CA GLN A 319 -22.63 -8.14 -12.09
C GLN A 319 -21.75 -8.47 -10.88
#